data_AF-A0A7R9Q8X6-F1
#
_entry.id   AF-A0A7R9Q8X6-F1
#
_cell.length_a   1.000
_cell.length_b   1.000
_cell.length_c   1.000
_cell.angle_alpha   90.00
_cell.angle_beta   90.00
_cell.angle_gamma   90.00
#
_symmetry.space_group_name_H-M   'P 1'
#
loop_
_entity.id
_entity.type
_entity.pdbx_description
1 polymer ?
#
loop_
_entity_poly.entity_id
_entity_poly.type
_entity_poly.pdbx_seq_one_letter_code
_entity_poly.pdbx_strand_id
1 'polypeptide(L)'
;SPLLANTPGLALTVPKSSFRLTEESAALIGRALQILCDLPLLCSPKGSTVILPSILYLVTGVLRESSTQMNGVSIADSQPVSTVLSCLRSLSASSLAKNSICGQKWTELLQSTLAVILDLCKTSDSDEPKPDEITTLLAVGIFIVKAPSAVVQAPNLQYPAINLLKQSLQSDKKLVQLKCIQTIRAIFEQSLSEVSVPYIHILAPRMIELLNNLVKNVKTNDFVSQVECEIVLELFQTLEVLIEIAQNDKKANILVIYLPLMVNLLSDDNISRVRGYRRVLHNHALQKLTSIGPKHPQEFRQVIGSVPKFRNNLENAIRNQQISENSVQNVSQNVSVHKENPTIKLKVDFSNYTENLN
;
A
#
# COMPACT_ATOMS: atom_id res chain seq x y z
N SER A 1 14.81 -6.62 65.83
CA SER A 1 13.97 -6.56 64.61
C SER A 1 14.45 -7.64 63.65
N PRO A 2 13.73 -8.77 63.51
CA PRO A 2 14.17 -9.88 62.68
C PRO A 2 13.68 -9.73 61.23
N LEU A 3 14.40 -10.42 60.34
CA LEU A 3 14.07 -10.72 58.94
C LEU A 3 12.70 -11.40 58.82
N LEU A 4 11.91 -11.01 57.81
CA LEU A 4 10.86 -11.85 57.25
C LEU A 4 11.05 -11.98 55.73
N ALA A 5 11.58 -13.14 55.35
CA ALA A 5 11.20 -13.99 54.23
C ALA A 5 10.84 -13.31 52.89
N ASN A 6 11.90 -13.17 52.09
CA ASN A 6 11.95 -13.50 50.66
C ASN A 6 10.86 -14.51 50.23
N THR A 7 9.80 -14.03 49.58
CA THR A 7 8.87 -14.87 48.81
C THR A 7 9.35 -14.84 47.36
N PRO A 8 9.83 -15.95 46.78
CA PRO A 8 10.19 -16.01 45.36
C PRO A 8 8.90 -16.11 44.54
N GLY A 9 8.19 -14.99 44.41
CA GLY A 9 7.03 -14.86 43.53
C GLY A 9 7.48 -14.51 42.12
N LEU A 10 7.55 -15.52 41.24
CA LEU A 10 7.41 -15.38 39.78
C LEU A 10 8.24 -14.28 39.10
N ALA A 11 9.54 -14.19 39.40
CA ALA A 11 10.47 -13.62 38.42
C ALA A 11 10.71 -14.68 37.33
N LEU A 12 9.80 -14.75 36.35
CA LEU A 12 10.05 -15.43 35.09
C LEU A 12 11.12 -14.62 34.33
N THR A 13 12.38 -14.82 34.69
CA THR A 13 13.51 -14.44 33.83
C THR A 13 13.48 -15.40 32.64
N VAL A 14 12.63 -15.11 31.66
CA VAL A 14 12.68 -15.78 30.37
C VAL A 14 13.95 -15.28 29.68
N PRO A 15 14.94 -16.15 29.40
CA PRO A 15 16.10 -15.74 28.64
C PRO A 15 15.61 -15.24 27.26
N LYS A 16 16.16 -14.13 26.77
CA LYS A 16 16.02 -13.62 25.38
C LYS A 16 16.63 -14.64 24.40
N SER A 17 16.06 -15.84 24.36
CA SER A 17 16.21 -16.79 23.29
C SER A 17 15.28 -16.32 22.19
N SER A 18 15.81 -16.19 20.99
CA SER A 18 15.10 -15.89 19.76
C SER A 18 14.13 -17.03 19.43
N PHE A 19 13.08 -17.19 20.24
CA PHE A 19 11.98 -18.09 19.96
C PHE A 19 11.25 -17.53 18.73
N ARG A 20 11.56 -18.09 17.56
CA ARG A 20 10.71 -17.92 16.39
C ARG A 20 9.38 -18.58 16.70
N LEU A 21 8.31 -17.79 16.68
CA LEU A 21 6.94 -18.33 16.71
C LEU A 21 6.77 -19.35 15.59
N THR A 22 6.29 -20.55 15.92
CA THR A 22 5.83 -21.51 14.91
C THR A 22 4.59 -20.94 14.22
N GLU A 23 4.33 -21.38 12.98
CA GLU A 23 3.15 -20.93 12.22
C GLU A 23 1.84 -21.23 12.98
N GLU A 24 1.76 -22.39 13.63
CA GLU A 24 0.63 -22.77 14.49
C GLU A 24 0.48 -21.82 15.69
N SER A 25 1.58 -21.46 16.35
CA SER A 25 1.57 -20.51 17.47
C SER A 25 1.13 -19.12 17.01
N ALA A 26 1.63 -18.68 15.86
CA ALA A 26 1.25 -17.41 15.24
C ALA A 26 -0.24 -17.37 14.88
N ALA A 27 -0.78 -18.47 14.35
CA ALA A 27 -2.20 -18.61 14.05
C ALA A 27 -3.06 -18.61 15.33
N LEU A 28 -2.62 -19.29 16.39
CA LEU A 28 -3.33 -19.33 17.67
C LEU A 28 -3.37 -17.94 18.32
N ILE A 29 -2.25 -17.21 18.32
CA ILE A 29 -2.18 -15.82 18.80
C ILE A 29 -3.17 -14.96 18.01
N GLY A 30 -3.19 -15.08 16.68
CA GLY A 30 -4.15 -14.35 15.84
C GLY A 30 -5.60 -14.65 16.22
N ARG A 31 -5.98 -15.93 16.34
CA ARG A 31 -7.35 -16.31 16.73
C ARG A 31 -7.73 -15.80 18.12
N ALA A 32 -6.83 -15.89 19.09
CA ALA A 32 -7.06 -15.38 20.43
C ALA A 32 -7.28 -13.86 20.42
N LEU A 33 -6.47 -13.10 19.66
CA LEU A 33 -6.64 -11.67 19.50
C LEU A 33 -7.97 -11.31 18.85
N GLN A 34 -8.39 -12.01 17.79
CA GLN A 34 -9.69 -11.77 17.15
C GLN A 34 -10.85 -11.90 18.14
N ILE A 35 -10.87 -12.99 18.92
CA ILE A 35 -11.90 -13.21 19.94
C ILE A 35 -11.88 -12.09 21.00
N LEU A 36 -10.69 -11.66 21.44
CA LEU A 36 -10.54 -10.56 22.39
C LEU A 36 -11.08 -9.23 21.83
N CYS A 37 -10.86 -8.95 20.55
CA CYS A 37 -11.31 -7.73 19.88
C CYS A 37 -12.83 -7.69 19.69
N ASP A 38 -13.50 -8.85 19.65
CA ASP A 38 -14.96 -8.96 19.53
C ASP A 38 -15.68 -8.90 20.89
N LEU A 39 -14.98 -9.20 21.99
CA LEU A 39 -15.53 -9.23 23.35
C LEU A 39 -16.25 -7.92 23.79
N PRO A 40 -15.77 -6.70 23.44
CA PRO A 40 -16.48 -5.46 23.74
C PRO A 40 -17.92 -5.42 23.24
N LEU A 41 -18.22 -6.09 22.11
CA LEU A 41 -19.55 -6.12 21.51
C LEU A 41 -20.53 -7.01 22.29
N LEU A 42 -20.03 -7.97 23.07
CA LEU A 42 -20.83 -8.85 23.92
C LEU A 42 -21.11 -8.23 25.29
N CYS A 43 -20.41 -7.15 25.63
CA CYS A 43 -20.53 -6.47 26.91
C CYS A 43 -21.58 -5.36 26.88
N SER A 44 -22.07 -4.97 28.06
CA SER A 44 -22.78 -3.69 28.19
C SER A 44 -21.85 -2.52 27.83
N PRO A 45 -22.37 -1.34 27.42
CA PRO A 45 -21.53 -0.18 27.09
C PRO A 45 -20.55 0.23 28.21
N LYS A 46 -20.94 0.03 29.47
CA LYS A 46 -20.04 0.26 30.62
C LYS A 46 -18.99 -0.85 30.74
N GLY A 47 -19.41 -2.12 30.61
CA GLY A 47 -18.50 -3.27 30.66
C GLY A 47 -17.42 -3.24 29.58
N SER A 48 -17.77 -2.80 28.36
CA SER A 48 -16.83 -2.70 27.26
C SER A 48 -15.67 -1.73 27.56
N THR A 49 -15.93 -0.62 28.25
CA THR A 49 -14.87 0.32 28.67
C THR A 49 -13.96 -0.22 29.76
N VAL A 50 -14.40 -1.21 30.53
CA VAL A 50 -13.59 -1.83 31.59
C VAL A 50 -12.56 -2.78 31.00
N ILE A 51 -12.94 -3.55 29.98
CA ILE A 51 -12.07 -4.55 29.35
C ILE A 51 -11.20 -3.98 28.21
N LEU A 52 -11.62 -2.88 27.59
CA LEU A 52 -10.94 -2.30 26.45
C LEU A 52 -9.45 -1.96 26.71
N PRO A 53 -9.05 -1.38 27.86
CA PRO A 53 -7.63 -1.12 28.13
C PRO A 53 -6.77 -2.39 28.08
N SER A 54 -7.27 -3.51 28.62
CA SER A 54 -6.56 -4.80 28.58
C SER A 54 -6.45 -5.34 27.16
N ILE A 55 -7.52 -5.22 26.37
CA ILE A 55 -7.51 -5.63 24.95
C ILE A 55 -6.49 -4.80 24.16
N LEU A 56 -6.53 -3.48 24.29
CA LEU A 56 -5.61 -2.58 23.60
C LEU A 56 -4.16 -2.83 24.03
N TYR A 57 -3.91 -3.07 25.32
CA TYR A 57 -2.59 -3.45 25.83
C TYR A 57 -2.08 -4.75 25.21
N LEU A 58 -2.93 -5.78 25.10
CA LEU A 58 -2.54 -7.05 24.47
C LEU A 58 -2.28 -6.89 22.97
N VAL A 59 -3.14 -6.15 22.25
CA VAL A 59 -2.99 -5.89 20.81
C VAL A 59 -1.70 -5.12 20.53
N THR A 60 -1.42 -4.06 21.30
CA THR A 60 -0.17 -3.28 21.19
C THR A 60 1.06 -4.06 21.67
N GLY A 61 0.91 -4.92 22.67
CA GLY A 61 1.96 -5.84 23.11
C GLY A 61 2.36 -6.82 22.02
N VAL A 62 1.38 -7.45 21.35
CA VAL A 62 1.65 -8.33 20.21
C VAL A 62 2.24 -7.57 19.03
N LEU A 63 1.79 -6.33 18.77
CA LEU A 63 2.41 -5.44 17.77
C LEU A 63 3.92 -5.25 18.03
N ARG A 64 4.26 -4.97 19.29
CA ARG A 64 5.64 -4.70 19.75
C ARG A 64 6.53 -5.95 19.64
N GLU A 65 6.01 -7.11 20.00
CA GLU A 65 6.79 -8.36 20.06
C GLU A 65 6.84 -9.12 18.71
N SER A 66 5.81 -9.02 17.86
CA SER A 66 5.73 -9.80 16.62
C SER A 66 6.70 -9.33 15.54
N SER A 67 7.18 -8.09 15.64
CA SER A 67 7.99 -7.49 14.59
C SER A 67 9.50 -7.77 14.71
N THR A 68 9.97 -8.22 15.87
CA THR A 68 11.40 -8.49 16.09
C THR A 68 11.85 -9.86 15.61
N GLN A 69 10.92 -10.70 15.14
CA GLN A 69 11.16 -12.13 14.98
C GLN A 69 11.45 -12.62 13.55
N MET A 70 11.44 -11.75 12.52
CA MET A 70 11.59 -12.21 11.14
C MET A 70 12.64 -11.44 10.33
N ASN A 71 13.77 -12.11 10.07
CA ASN A 71 14.82 -11.64 9.16
C ASN A 71 14.35 -11.78 7.70
N GLY A 72 14.04 -10.66 7.04
CA GLY A 72 14.11 -10.54 5.57
C GLY A 72 12.86 -10.89 4.75
N VAL A 73 11.74 -11.24 5.37
CA VAL A 73 10.41 -11.33 4.70
C VAL A 73 9.56 -10.14 5.15
N SER A 74 8.70 -9.61 4.27
CA SER A 74 7.76 -8.52 4.57
C SER A 74 6.97 -8.83 5.86
N ILE A 75 7.39 -8.23 6.98
CA ILE A 75 6.89 -8.51 8.33
C ILE A 75 5.40 -8.19 8.47
N ALA A 76 4.92 -7.22 7.67
CA ALA A 76 3.52 -6.83 7.57
C ALA A 76 2.58 -7.96 7.13
N ASP A 77 3.09 -8.96 6.40
CA ASP A 77 2.30 -10.09 5.89
C ASP A 77 2.29 -11.29 6.87
N SER A 78 2.97 -11.17 8.01
CA SER A 78 2.92 -12.21 9.04
C SER A 78 1.53 -12.27 9.68
N GLN A 79 1.06 -13.49 9.95
CA GLN A 79 -0.27 -13.76 10.51
C GLN A 79 -0.58 -12.93 11.79
N PRO A 80 0.34 -12.81 12.78
CA PRO A 80 0.07 -12.03 13.99
C PRO A 80 -0.06 -10.53 13.70
N VAL A 81 0.81 -9.97 12.85
CA VAL A 81 0.80 -8.55 12.50
C VAL A 81 -0.46 -8.19 11.72
N SER A 82 -0.82 -8.98 10.70
CA SER A 82 -2.06 -8.80 9.95
C SER A 82 -3.29 -8.85 10.86
N THR A 83 -3.30 -9.77 11.83
CA THR A 83 -4.39 -9.88 12.80
C THR A 83 -4.45 -8.66 13.73
N VAL A 84 -3.30 -8.19 14.22
CA VAL A 84 -3.21 -6.97 15.05
C VAL A 84 -3.74 -5.76 14.29
N LEU A 85 -3.33 -5.56 13.03
CA LEU A 85 -3.83 -4.47 12.19
C LEU A 85 -5.35 -4.57 11.99
N SER A 86 -5.88 -5.78 11.76
CA SER A 86 -7.33 -6.01 11.67
C SER A 86 -8.06 -5.70 12.98
N CYS A 87 -7.49 -6.08 14.13
CA CYS A 87 -8.02 -5.77 15.46
C CYS A 87 -8.06 -4.26 15.71
N LEU A 88 -6.97 -3.54 15.44
CA LEU A 88 -6.92 -2.09 15.55
C LEU A 88 -7.97 -1.42 14.65
N ARG A 89 -8.17 -1.95 13.43
CA ARG A 89 -9.21 -1.48 12.51
C ARG A 89 -10.61 -1.66 13.09
N SER A 90 -10.91 -2.85 13.62
CA SER A 90 -12.22 -3.18 14.22
C SER A 90 -12.52 -2.30 15.44
N LEU A 91 -11.56 -2.19 16.37
CA LEU A 91 -11.70 -1.41 17.59
C LEU A 91 -11.83 0.10 17.29
N SER A 92 -11.09 0.60 16.30
CA SER A 92 -11.18 2.00 15.87
C SER A 92 -12.50 2.34 15.18
N ALA A 93 -13.03 1.41 14.37
CA ALA A 93 -14.30 1.56 13.66
C ALA A 93 -15.53 1.18 14.49
N SER A 94 -15.36 0.80 15.76
CA SER A 94 -16.43 0.27 16.60
C SER A 94 -17.56 1.28 16.81
N SER A 95 -18.81 0.80 16.76
CA SER A 95 -20.00 1.61 17.07
C SER A 95 -20.01 2.12 18.51
N LEU A 96 -19.29 1.44 19.42
CA LEU A 96 -19.13 1.83 20.82
C LEU A 96 -18.41 3.18 20.98
N ALA A 97 -17.55 3.55 20.03
CA ALA A 97 -16.89 4.84 20.02
C ALA A 97 -17.86 6.02 19.83
N LYS A 98 -19.03 5.76 19.24
CA LYS A 98 -20.10 6.76 18.99
C LYS A 98 -21.23 6.69 20.04
N ASN A 99 -21.13 5.81 21.02
CA ASN A 99 -22.16 5.63 22.03
C ASN A 99 -22.13 6.77 23.06
N SER A 100 -23.30 7.27 23.46
CA SER A 100 -23.42 8.39 24.40
C SER A 100 -22.89 8.10 25.81
N ILE A 101 -22.84 6.82 26.20
CA ILE A 101 -22.45 6.39 27.55
C ILE A 101 -20.93 6.17 27.66
N CYS A 102 -20.32 5.56 26.63
CA CYS A 102 -18.92 5.12 26.68
C CYS A 102 -18.01 5.77 25.63
N GLY A 103 -18.55 6.49 24.65
CA GLY A 103 -17.78 7.02 23.51
C GLY A 103 -16.62 7.93 23.91
N GLN A 104 -16.78 8.74 24.97
CA GLN A 104 -15.70 9.59 25.47
C GLN A 104 -14.53 8.75 26.00
N LYS A 105 -14.78 7.82 26.92
CA LYS A 105 -13.73 6.94 27.47
C LYS A 105 -13.11 6.07 26.38
N TRP A 106 -13.92 5.59 25.43
CA TRP A 106 -13.44 4.86 24.26
C TRP A 106 -12.46 5.70 23.45
N THR A 107 -12.81 6.96 23.19
CA THR A 107 -11.95 7.92 22.48
C THR A 107 -10.64 8.17 23.22
N GLU A 108 -10.67 8.40 24.53
CA GLU A 108 -9.47 8.60 25.37
C GLU A 108 -8.54 7.37 25.33
N LEU A 109 -9.10 6.16 25.38
CA LEU A 109 -8.33 4.92 25.29
C LEU A 109 -7.71 4.70 23.90
N LEU A 110 -8.44 5.05 22.84
CA LEU A 110 -7.89 5.04 21.48
C LEU A 110 -6.79 6.09 21.29
N GLN A 111 -6.95 7.29 21.85
CA GLN A 111 -5.92 8.34 21.85
C GLN A 111 -4.65 7.87 22.57
N SER A 112 -4.80 7.27 23.75
CA SER A 112 -3.67 6.69 24.50
C SER A 112 -2.97 5.59 23.70
N THR A 113 -3.74 4.73 23.03
CA THR A 113 -3.19 3.66 22.17
C THR A 113 -2.42 4.23 20.98
N LEU A 114 -2.96 5.23 20.29
CA LEU A 114 -2.29 5.90 19.19
C LEU A 114 -1.00 6.60 19.66
N ALA A 115 -1.02 7.24 20.84
CA ALA A 115 0.16 7.84 21.45
C ALA A 115 1.26 6.79 21.68
N VAL A 116 0.92 5.65 22.27
CA VAL A 116 1.86 4.54 22.50
C VAL A 116 2.45 4.05 21.18
N ILE A 117 1.63 3.83 20.14
CA ILE A 117 2.10 3.39 18.82
C ILE A 117 3.08 4.42 18.22
N LEU A 118 2.77 5.71 18.32
CA LEU A 118 3.64 6.78 17.83
C LEU A 118 4.94 6.91 18.63
N ASP A 119 4.92 6.63 19.93
CA ASP A 119 6.10 6.70 20.79
C ASP A 119 7.01 5.47 20.62
N LEU A 120 6.45 4.29 20.30
CA LEU A 120 7.22 3.11 19.90
C LEU A 120 8.12 3.36 18.68
N CYS A 121 7.79 4.33 17.82
CA CYS A 121 8.66 4.76 16.72
C CYS A 121 9.82 5.66 17.12
N LYS A 122 9.68 6.45 18.20
CA LYS A 122 10.61 7.55 18.51
C LYS A 122 11.77 7.11 19.38
N THR A 123 11.61 6.07 20.18
CA THR A 123 12.63 5.62 21.12
C THR A 123 13.75 4.92 20.35
N SER A 124 14.83 5.64 20.03
CA SER A 124 15.95 5.14 19.23
C SER A 124 16.87 4.15 19.98
N ASP A 125 16.92 4.18 21.32
CA ASP A 125 18.13 3.71 22.04
C ASP A 125 17.93 2.59 23.09
N SER A 126 16.82 1.84 23.08
CA SER A 126 16.65 0.69 23.96
C SER A 126 16.74 -0.66 23.23
N ASP A 127 17.37 -1.64 23.90
CA ASP A 127 17.39 -3.10 23.61
C ASP A 127 15.99 -3.76 23.66
N GLU A 128 14.94 -2.96 23.57
CA GLU A 128 13.55 -3.37 23.62
C GLU A 128 13.03 -3.72 22.24
N PRO A 129 12.13 -4.71 22.15
CA PRO A 129 11.50 -5.06 20.91
C PRO A 129 10.66 -3.90 20.38
N LYS A 130 10.84 -3.56 19.09
CA LYS A 130 10.15 -2.46 18.40
C LYS A 130 9.42 -2.96 17.16
N PRO A 131 8.24 -2.40 16.86
CA PRO A 131 7.56 -2.65 15.61
C PRO A 131 8.37 -2.09 14.43
N ASP A 132 8.28 -2.74 13.28
CA ASP A 132 8.92 -2.29 12.07
C ASP A 132 8.22 -1.04 11.53
N GLU A 133 8.96 -0.31 10.69
CA GLU A 133 8.53 0.97 10.15
C GLU A 133 7.24 0.85 9.32
N ILE A 134 7.07 -0.23 8.55
CA ILE A 134 5.89 -0.46 7.71
C ILE A 134 4.68 -0.78 8.60
N THR A 135 4.85 -1.69 9.56
CA THR A 135 3.78 -2.07 10.48
C THR A 135 3.27 -0.88 11.28
N THR A 136 4.17 -0.01 11.75
CA THR A 136 3.74 1.16 12.52
C THR A 136 3.03 2.19 11.66
N LEU A 137 3.57 2.43 10.46
CA LEU A 137 2.94 3.27 9.45
C LEU A 137 1.51 2.80 9.14
N LEU A 138 1.31 1.50 8.92
CA LEU A 138 -0.01 0.92 8.66
C LEU A 138 -0.95 1.06 9.86
N ALA A 139 -0.46 0.82 11.08
CA ALA A 139 -1.23 0.98 12.30
C ALA A 139 -1.72 2.44 12.47
N VAL A 140 -0.82 3.42 12.33
CA VAL A 140 -1.17 4.85 12.39
C VAL A 140 -2.14 5.22 11.27
N GLY A 141 -1.93 4.73 10.05
CA GLY A 141 -2.84 4.90 8.93
C GLY A 141 -4.26 4.40 9.21
N ILE A 142 -4.39 3.24 9.85
CA ILE A 142 -5.69 2.68 10.25
C ILE A 142 -6.40 3.60 11.24
N PHE A 143 -5.71 4.13 12.25
CA PHE A 143 -6.29 5.10 13.18
C PHE A 143 -6.80 6.33 12.43
N ILE A 144 -5.98 6.95 11.58
CA ILE A 144 -6.36 8.15 10.82
C ILE A 144 -7.60 7.90 9.95
N VAL A 145 -7.69 6.72 9.33
CA VAL A 145 -8.79 6.38 8.42
C VAL A 145 -10.07 5.93 9.14
N LYS A 146 -9.96 5.22 10.26
CA LYS A 146 -11.10 4.51 10.88
C LYS A 146 -11.52 5.01 12.24
N ALA A 147 -10.64 5.66 13.00
CA ALA A 147 -10.99 6.16 14.32
C ALA A 147 -11.90 7.41 14.22
N PRO A 148 -12.67 7.74 15.28
CA PRO A 148 -13.39 9.00 15.37
C PRO A 148 -12.44 10.20 15.20
N SER A 149 -12.93 11.29 14.59
CA SER A 149 -12.11 12.49 14.35
C SER A 149 -11.50 13.08 15.62
N ALA A 150 -12.24 13.02 16.74
CA ALA A 150 -11.75 13.41 18.06
C ALA A 150 -10.47 12.67 18.50
N VAL A 151 -10.24 11.43 18.06
CA VAL A 151 -9.01 10.69 18.38
C VAL A 151 -7.82 11.27 17.63
N VAL A 152 -7.98 11.56 16.34
CA VAL A 152 -6.86 11.81 15.42
C VAL A 152 -6.59 13.29 15.18
N GLN A 153 -7.54 14.17 15.50
CA GLN A 153 -7.38 15.62 15.40
C GLN A 153 -6.75 16.26 16.65
N ALA A 154 -6.52 15.48 17.72
CA ALA A 154 -5.79 15.97 18.88
C ALA A 154 -4.38 16.42 18.44
N PRO A 155 -3.96 17.69 18.63
CA PRO A 155 -2.72 18.22 18.03
C PRO A 155 -1.46 17.44 18.42
N ASN A 156 -1.42 16.94 19.65
CA ASN A 156 -0.33 16.10 20.19
C ASN A 156 -0.23 14.72 19.52
N LEU A 157 -1.25 14.28 18.79
CA LEU A 157 -1.26 13.03 18.02
C LEU A 157 -1.18 13.28 16.52
N GLN A 158 -1.90 14.30 16.03
CA GLN A 158 -1.93 14.67 14.63
C GLN A 158 -0.53 15.07 14.12
N TYR A 159 0.18 15.93 14.85
CA TYR A 159 1.50 16.41 14.41
C TYR A 159 2.54 15.28 14.34
N PRO A 160 2.70 14.41 15.36
CA PRO A 160 3.58 13.24 15.24
C PRO A 160 3.17 12.27 14.12
N ALA A 161 1.87 12.04 13.91
CA ALA A 161 1.41 11.16 12.83
C ALA A 161 1.75 11.72 11.43
N ILE A 162 1.59 13.02 11.23
CA ILE A 162 2.00 13.71 9.99
C ILE A 162 3.52 13.60 9.82
N ASN A 163 4.29 13.80 10.89
CA ASN A 163 5.75 13.71 10.83
C ASN A 163 6.23 12.29 10.50
N LEU A 164 5.60 11.26 11.06
CA LEU A 164 5.89 9.86 10.72
C LEU A 164 5.69 9.64 9.21
N LEU A 165 4.52 10.00 8.67
CA LEU A 165 4.23 9.86 7.24
C LEU A 165 5.21 10.65 6.37
N LYS A 166 5.54 11.88 6.79
CA LYS A 166 6.52 12.72 6.09
C LYS A 166 7.92 12.08 6.06
N GLN A 167 8.39 11.55 7.18
CA GLN A 167 9.68 10.88 7.27
C GLN A 167 9.70 9.59 6.44
N SER A 168 8.67 8.75 6.57
CA SER A 168 8.57 7.50 5.79
C SER A 168 8.43 7.75 4.28
N LEU A 169 7.82 8.86 3.85
CA LEU A 169 7.78 9.27 2.44
C LEU A 169 9.19 9.62 1.90
N GLN A 170 10.08 10.11 2.76
CA GLN A 170 11.46 10.46 2.44
C GLN A 170 12.47 9.35 2.76
N SER A 171 12.00 8.17 3.16
CA SER A 171 12.85 7.02 3.51
C SER A 171 13.63 6.49 2.31
N ASP A 172 14.88 6.09 2.52
CA ASP A 172 15.72 5.44 1.51
C ASP A 172 15.20 4.05 1.12
N LYS A 173 14.41 3.43 2.00
CA LYS A 173 13.81 2.11 1.77
C LYS A 173 12.59 2.24 0.86
N LYS A 174 12.73 1.88 -0.41
CA LYS A 174 11.65 1.97 -1.42
C LYS A 174 10.34 1.28 -0.99
N LEU A 175 10.42 0.14 -0.30
CA LEU A 175 9.22 -0.56 0.16
C LEU A 175 8.46 0.23 1.25
N VAL A 176 9.18 0.89 2.15
CA VAL A 176 8.59 1.79 3.15
C VAL A 176 7.92 2.97 2.46
N GLN A 177 8.63 3.60 1.50
CA GLN A 177 8.09 4.70 0.71
C GLN A 177 6.79 4.28 -0.03
N LEU A 178 6.77 3.12 -0.67
CA LEU A 178 5.59 2.58 -1.33
C LEU A 178 4.41 2.39 -0.36
N LYS A 179 4.65 1.73 0.78
CA LYS A 179 3.61 1.52 1.80
C LYS A 179 3.12 2.84 2.39
N CYS A 180 4.01 3.83 2.54
CA CYS A 180 3.67 5.17 2.99
C CYS A 180 2.71 5.85 2.03
N ILE A 181 3.02 5.82 0.73
CA ILE A 181 2.15 6.41 -0.31
C ILE A 181 0.78 5.70 -0.34
N GLN A 182 0.74 4.37 -0.24
CA GLN A 182 -0.51 3.60 -0.11
C GLN A 182 -1.35 4.03 1.09
N THR A 183 -0.69 4.27 2.22
CA THR A 183 -1.32 4.73 3.45
C THR A 183 -1.87 6.15 3.29
N ILE A 184 -1.09 7.05 2.70
CA ILE A 184 -1.50 8.44 2.44
C ILE A 184 -2.69 8.48 1.49
N ARG A 185 -2.69 7.67 0.42
CA ARG A 185 -3.84 7.55 -0.48
C ARG A 185 -5.10 7.14 0.27
N ALA A 186 -5.02 6.10 1.11
CA ALA A 186 -6.15 5.65 1.91
C ALA A 186 -6.66 6.76 2.86
N ILE A 187 -5.76 7.57 3.42
CA ILE A 187 -6.14 8.75 4.23
C ILE A 187 -6.92 9.76 3.37
N PHE A 188 -6.44 10.09 2.18
CA PHE A 188 -7.10 11.07 1.31
C PHE A 188 -8.48 10.59 0.82
N GLU A 189 -8.59 9.29 0.55
CA GLU A 189 -9.79 8.69 -0.06
C GLU A 189 -10.87 8.33 0.98
N GLN A 190 -10.48 7.78 2.14
CA GLN A 190 -11.41 7.09 3.04
C GLN A 190 -11.66 7.81 4.38
N SER A 191 -10.85 8.81 4.75
CA SER A 191 -11.05 9.54 6.00
C SER A 191 -12.04 10.71 5.82
N LEU A 192 -12.56 11.24 6.93
CA LEU A 192 -13.42 12.42 6.90
C LEU A 192 -12.66 13.63 6.35
N SER A 193 -13.34 14.51 5.62
CA SER A 193 -12.71 15.69 4.99
C SER A 193 -11.97 16.57 6.01
N GLU A 194 -12.54 16.77 7.20
CA GLU A 194 -11.90 17.52 8.30
C GLU A 194 -10.62 16.85 8.84
N VAL A 195 -10.49 15.53 8.70
CA VAL A 195 -9.30 14.77 9.09
C VAL A 195 -8.28 14.79 7.97
N SER A 196 -8.66 14.60 6.71
CA SER A 196 -7.73 14.50 5.58
C SER A 196 -7.07 15.81 5.19
N VAL A 197 -7.76 16.96 5.32
CA VAL A 197 -7.31 18.27 4.84
C VAL A 197 -5.90 18.66 5.34
N PRO A 198 -5.57 18.57 6.65
CA PRO A 198 -4.22 18.84 7.14
C PRO A 198 -3.14 17.94 6.50
N TYR A 199 -3.45 16.65 6.31
CA TYR A 199 -2.53 15.71 5.66
C TYR A 199 -2.35 16.04 4.17
N ILE A 200 -3.42 16.41 3.47
CA ILE A 200 -3.36 16.81 2.05
C ILE A 200 -2.44 18.03 1.91
N HIS A 201 -2.65 19.07 2.72
CA HIS A 201 -1.85 20.30 2.63
C HIS A 201 -0.36 20.09 2.86
N ILE A 202 0.02 19.15 3.73
CA ILE A 202 1.43 18.91 4.09
C ILE A 202 2.08 17.85 3.19
N LEU A 203 1.37 16.78 2.87
CA LEU A 203 1.94 15.61 2.19
C LEU A 203 1.80 15.68 0.66
N ALA A 204 0.70 16.23 0.12
CA ALA A 204 0.50 16.25 -1.33
C ALA A 204 1.62 17.01 -2.10
N PRO A 205 2.10 18.19 -1.64
CA PRO A 205 3.23 18.85 -2.31
C PRO A 205 4.50 17.99 -2.35
N ARG A 206 4.77 17.23 -1.28
CA ARG A 206 5.94 16.34 -1.20
C ARG A 206 5.80 15.12 -2.11
N MET A 207 4.60 14.58 -2.24
CA MET A 207 4.31 13.50 -3.19
C MET A 207 4.50 13.97 -4.63
N ILE A 208 4.07 15.19 -4.96
CA ILE A 208 4.28 15.80 -6.28
C ILE A 208 5.77 16.01 -6.56
N GLU A 209 6.54 16.49 -5.59
CA GLU A 209 7.99 16.64 -5.69
C GLU A 209 8.68 15.30 -5.94
N LEU A 210 8.33 14.27 -5.16
CA LEU A 210 8.84 12.91 -5.34
C LEU A 210 8.49 12.35 -6.73
N LEU A 211 7.24 12.49 -7.16
CA LEU A 211 6.79 12.04 -8.47
C LEU A 211 7.54 12.72 -9.61
N ASN A 212 7.74 14.04 -9.52
CA ASN A 212 8.54 14.80 -10.49
C ASN A 212 9.96 14.25 -10.62
N ASN A 213 10.61 13.93 -9.51
CA ASN A 213 11.96 13.38 -9.52
C ASN A 213 11.99 11.96 -10.11
N LEU A 214 11.04 11.10 -9.74
CA LEU A 214 10.95 9.74 -10.28
C LEU A 214 10.66 9.72 -11.78
N VAL A 215 9.73 10.55 -12.26
CA VAL A 215 9.41 10.66 -13.69
C VAL A 215 10.62 11.15 -14.50
N LYS A 216 11.41 12.09 -13.96
CA LYS A 216 12.69 12.51 -14.57
C LYS A 216 13.67 11.35 -14.66
N ASN A 217 13.83 10.59 -13.57
CA ASN A 217 14.73 9.43 -13.55
C ASN A 217 14.30 8.33 -14.53
N VAL A 218 12.99 8.06 -14.65
CA VAL A 218 12.44 7.09 -15.62
C VAL A 218 12.69 7.50 -17.07
N LYS A 219 12.79 8.80 -17.36
CA LYS A 219 13.15 9.28 -18.70
C LYS A 219 14.62 9.09 -19.05
N THR A 220 15.51 9.29 -18.08
CA THR A 220 16.96 9.27 -18.30
C THR A 220 17.56 7.89 -18.17
N ASN A 221 16.95 7.01 -17.38
CA ASN A 221 17.45 5.66 -17.12
C ASN A 221 16.68 4.61 -17.94
N ASP A 222 17.41 3.68 -18.53
CA ASP A 222 16.82 2.55 -19.26
C ASP A 222 16.28 1.45 -18.34
N PHE A 223 16.77 1.38 -17.11
CA PHE A 223 16.33 0.40 -16.10
C PHE A 223 15.48 1.06 -15.02
N VAL A 224 14.29 0.50 -14.80
CA VAL A 224 13.36 0.88 -13.73
C VAL A 224 13.05 -0.38 -12.93
N SER A 225 13.25 -0.32 -11.62
CA SER A 225 12.92 -1.46 -10.75
C SER A 225 11.41 -1.64 -10.60
N GLN A 226 10.97 -2.83 -10.17
CA GLN A 226 9.55 -3.11 -9.92
C GLN A 226 8.97 -2.15 -8.87
N VAL A 227 9.65 -1.99 -7.73
CA VAL A 227 9.15 -1.18 -6.62
C VAL A 227 9.09 0.29 -7.02
N GLU A 228 10.04 0.80 -7.82
CA GLU A 228 9.96 2.17 -8.33
C GLU A 228 8.79 2.38 -9.29
N CYS A 229 8.52 1.40 -10.15
CA CYS A 229 7.32 1.43 -11.01
C CYS A 229 6.04 1.47 -10.18
N GLU A 230 5.94 0.61 -9.16
CA GLU A 230 4.81 0.59 -8.22
C GLU A 230 4.66 1.93 -7.50
N ILE A 231 5.75 2.55 -7.04
CA ILE A 231 5.73 3.89 -6.42
C ILE A 231 5.18 4.95 -7.38
N VAL A 232 5.64 4.96 -8.63
CA VAL A 232 5.18 5.95 -9.63
C VAL A 232 3.69 5.78 -9.89
N LEU A 233 3.22 4.55 -10.12
CA LEU A 233 1.80 4.26 -10.34
C LEU A 233 0.94 4.68 -9.14
N GLU A 234 1.41 4.35 -7.94
CA GLU A 234 0.73 4.65 -6.68
C GLU A 234 0.63 6.17 -6.43
N LEU A 235 1.68 6.93 -6.74
CA LEU A 235 1.67 8.40 -6.67
C LEU A 235 0.65 9.00 -7.64
N PHE A 236 0.60 8.52 -8.88
CA PHE A 236 -0.40 8.98 -9.84
C PHE A 236 -1.82 8.65 -9.41
N GLN A 237 -2.06 7.43 -8.91
CA GLN A 237 -3.36 7.07 -8.36
C GLN A 237 -3.74 7.94 -7.16
N THR A 238 -2.77 8.35 -6.33
CA THR A 238 -3.03 9.29 -5.24
C THR A 238 -3.41 10.68 -5.74
N LEU A 239 -2.77 11.17 -6.82
CA LEU A 239 -3.17 12.43 -7.46
C LEU A 239 -4.57 12.32 -8.09
N GLU A 240 -4.94 11.16 -8.63
CA GLU A 240 -6.29 10.93 -9.16
C GLU A 240 -7.35 11.03 -8.04
N VAL A 241 -7.10 10.45 -6.87
CA VAL A 241 -7.95 10.64 -5.69
C VAL A 241 -8.08 12.14 -5.35
N LEU A 242 -6.98 12.90 -5.38
CA LEU A 242 -7.03 14.35 -5.16
C LEU A 242 -7.86 15.10 -6.22
N ILE A 243 -7.79 14.69 -7.48
CA ILE A 243 -8.60 15.26 -8.58
C ILE A 243 -10.09 14.98 -8.37
N GLU A 244 -10.43 13.81 -7.82
CA GLU A 244 -11.82 13.41 -7.56
C GLU A 244 -12.43 14.16 -6.37
N ILE A 245 -11.67 14.37 -5.29
CA ILE A 245 -12.17 15.06 -4.09
C ILE A 245 -12.03 16.59 -4.16
N ALA A 246 -11.22 17.13 -5.08
CA ALA A 246 -11.00 18.57 -5.20
C ALA A 246 -12.20 19.32 -5.81
N GLN A 247 -12.45 20.53 -5.31
CA GLN A 247 -13.33 21.51 -5.97
C GLN A 247 -12.79 21.91 -7.34
N ASN A 248 -13.65 22.37 -8.25
CA ASN A 248 -13.33 22.65 -9.65
C ASN A 248 -12.05 23.50 -9.84
N ASP A 249 -11.86 24.57 -9.05
CA ASP A 249 -10.69 25.45 -9.19
C ASP A 249 -9.38 24.73 -8.84
N LYS A 250 -9.39 23.94 -7.75
CA LYS A 250 -8.22 23.17 -7.31
C LYS A 250 -7.97 21.96 -8.22
N LYS A 251 -9.04 21.39 -8.77
CA LYS A 251 -8.99 20.28 -9.73
C LYS A 251 -8.23 20.66 -10.98
N ALA A 252 -8.51 21.83 -11.56
CA ALA A 252 -7.77 22.37 -12.70
C ALA A 252 -6.27 22.50 -12.38
N ASN A 253 -5.92 23.02 -11.20
CA ASN A 253 -4.53 23.16 -10.77
C ASN A 253 -3.80 21.80 -10.66
N ILE A 254 -4.47 20.77 -10.14
CA ILE A 254 -3.88 19.43 -10.06
C ILE A 254 -3.71 18.83 -11.47
N LEU A 255 -4.68 19.02 -12.37
CA LEU A 255 -4.60 18.57 -13.76
C LEU A 255 -3.43 19.21 -14.53
N VAL A 256 -3.16 20.50 -14.28
CA VAL A 256 -2.01 21.22 -14.85
C VAL A 256 -0.67 20.59 -14.44
N ILE A 257 -0.59 19.96 -13.27
CA ILE A 257 0.61 19.24 -12.80
C ILE A 257 0.60 17.78 -13.30
N TYR A 258 -0.56 17.12 -13.26
CA TYR A 258 -0.72 15.70 -13.58
C TYR A 258 -0.43 15.41 -15.07
N LEU A 259 -1.00 16.21 -15.99
CA LEU A 259 -0.93 15.94 -17.42
C LEU A 259 0.50 15.98 -17.99
N PRO A 260 1.34 16.99 -17.69
CA PRO A 260 2.72 17.01 -18.17
C PRO A 260 3.53 15.83 -17.64
N LEU A 261 3.28 15.41 -16.40
CA LEU A 261 3.96 14.25 -15.80
C LEU A 261 3.59 12.95 -16.50
N MET A 262 2.33 12.75 -16.85
CA MET A 262 1.90 11.60 -17.63
C MET A 262 2.49 11.59 -19.04
N VAL A 263 2.48 12.73 -19.74
CA VAL A 263 3.11 12.84 -21.06
C VAL A 263 4.61 12.55 -20.98
N ASN A 264 5.24 12.93 -19.86
CA ASN A 264 6.64 12.65 -19.61
C ASN A 264 6.93 11.15 -19.36
N LEU A 265 5.94 10.29 -19.13
CA LEU A 265 6.16 8.84 -19.14
C LEU A 265 6.08 8.22 -20.55
N LEU A 266 5.53 8.95 -21.53
CA LEU A 266 5.49 8.50 -22.91
C LEU A 266 6.91 8.47 -23.49
N SER A 267 7.15 7.47 -24.33
CA SER A 267 8.44 7.26 -24.99
C SER A 267 8.36 7.80 -26.41
N ASP A 268 9.40 8.54 -26.82
CA ASP A 268 9.51 9.09 -28.18
C ASP A 268 9.98 8.01 -29.18
N ASP A 269 10.63 6.96 -28.67
CA ASP A 269 11.11 5.81 -29.45
C ASP A 269 10.00 4.82 -29.79
N ASN A 270 10.27 3.96 -30.78
CA ASN A 270 9.42 2.81 -31.10
C ASN A 270 9.13 2.00 -29.84
N ILE A 271 7.85 1.80 -29.52
CA ILE A 271 7.38 1.09 -28.31
C ILE A 271 8.03 -0.31 -28.16
N SER A 272 8.36 -0.96 -29.28
CA SER A 272 9.04 -2.26 -29.31
C SER A 272 10.44 -2.25 -28.68
N ARG A 273 11.08 -1.08 -28.56
CA ARG A 273 12.38 -0.89 -27.91
C ARG A 273 12.25 -0.66 -26.41
N VAL A 274 11.07 -0.23 -25.94
CA VAL A 274 10.81 -0.01 -24.51
C VAL A 274 10.59 -1.36 -23.82
N ARG A 275 11.41 -1.68 -22.82
CA ARG A 275 11.38 -2.97 -22.11
C ARG A 275 11.11 -2.80 -20.61
N GLY A 276 10.74 -3.91 -19.98
CA GLY A 276 10.53 -3.98 -18.52
C GLY A 276 9.44 -3.04 -18.02
N TYR A 277 9.65 -2.51 -16.81
CA TYR A 277 8.68 -1.67 -16.12
C TYR A 277 8.47 -0.29 -16.76
N ARG A 278 9.42 0.20 -17.57
CA ARG A 278 9.23 1.42 -18.37
C ARG A 278 8.09 1.28 -19.38
N ARG A 279 7.92 0.09 -19.96
CA ARG A 279 6.79 -0.20 -20.87
C ARG A 279 5.46 -0.21 -20.13
N VAL A 280 5.45 -0.70 -18.89
CA VAL A 280 4.25 -0.67 -18.02
C VAL A 280 3.83 0.78 -17.74
N LEU A 281 4.78 1.64 -17.37
CA LEU A 281 4.53 3.07 -17.14
C LEU A 281 4.06 3.79 -18.41
N HIS A 282 4.67 3.51 -19.57
CA HIS A 282 4.23 4.06 -20.85
C HIS A 282 2.76 3.71 -21.15
N ASN A 283 2.42 2.42 -21.08
CA ASN A 283 1.07 1.95 -21.38
C ASN A 283 0.03 2.55 -20.42
N HIS A 284 0.37 2.59 -19.12
CA HIS A 284 -0.48 3.21 -18.11
C HIS A 284 -0.72 4.70 -18.42
N ALA A 285 0.33 5.47 -18.72
CA ALA A 285 0.22 6.88 -19.04
C ALA A 285 -0.64 7.12 -20.29
N LEU A 286 -0.45 6.33 -21.35
CA LEU A 286 -1.23 6.44 -22.59
C LEU A 286 -2.72 6.14 -22.37
N GLN A 287 -3.03 5.10 -21.60
CA GLN A 287 -4.40 4.76 -21.23
C GLN A 287 -5.06 5.88 -20.39
N LYS A 288 -4.34 6.46 -19.43
CA LYS A 288 -4.87 7.54 -18.58
C LYS A 288 -5.06 8.84 -19.36
N LEU A 289 -4.11 9.23 -20.21
CA LEU A 289 -4.21 10.42 -21.05
C LEU A 289 -5.39 10.35 -22.02
N THR A 290 -5.60 9.19 -22.64
CA THR A 290 -6.75 8.96 -23.54
C THR A 290 -8.09 8.95 -22.79
N SER A 291 -8.12 8.47 -21.55
CA SER A 291 -9.32 8.50 -20.70
C SER A 291 -9.65 9.90 -20.15
N ILE A 292 -8.64 10.70 -19.80
CA ILE A 292 -8.82 12.03 -19.21
C ILE A 292 -9.17 13.09 -20.25
N GLY A 293 -8.65 12.99 -21.48
CA GLY A 293 -8.91 13.96 -22.54
C GLY A 293 -10.40 14.28 -22.76
N PRO A 294 -11.28 13.27 -22.91
CA PRO A 294 -12.71 13.49 -23.02
C PRO A 294 -13.38 14.03 -21.74
N LYS A 295 -12.85 13.68 -20.55
CA LYS A 295 -13.43 14.09 -19.26
C LYS A 295 -13.11 15.55 -18.90
N HIS A 296 -11.95 16.04 -19.30
CA HIS A 296 -11.42 17.37 -18.97
C HIS A 296 -10.88 18.09 -20.22
N PRO A 297 -11.73 18.38 -21.22
CA PRO A 297 -11.28 18.82 -22.53
C PRO A 297 -10.64 20.22 -22.52
N GLN A 298 -11.09 21.12 -21.63
CA GLN A 298 -10.57 22.48 -21.54
C GLN A 298 -9.14 22.50 -20.98
N GLU A 299 -8.94 21.86 -19.83
CA GLU A 299 -7.66 21.74 -19.15
C GLU A 299 -6.68 20.93 -20.00
N PHE A 300 -7.16 19.84 -20.63
CA PHE A 300 -6.34 19.04 -21.52
C PHE A 300 -5.86 19.84 -22.72
N ARG A 301 -6.73 20.63 -23.36
CA ARG A 301 -6.33 21.52 -24.47
C ARG A 301 -5.36 22.61 -24.00
N GLN A 302 -5.59 23.18 -22.83
CA GLN A 302 -4.71 24.20 -22.27
C GLN A 302 -3.31 23.66 -22.00
N VAL A 303 -3.17 22.43 -21.48
CA VAL A 303 -1.87 21.89 -21.10
C VAL A 303 -1.16 21.20 -22.26
N ILE A 304 -1.85 20.30 -22.96
CA ILE A 304 -1.28 19.52 -24.06
C ILE A 304 -1.20 20.33 -25.35
N GLY A 305 -2.22 21.17 -25.62
CA GLY A 305 -2.27 21.99 -26.82
C GLY A 305 -1.30 23.17 -26.79
N SER A 306 -0.97 23.70 -25.62
CA SER A 306 -0.05 24.86 -25.50
C SER A 306 1.42 24.48 -25.69
N VAL A 307 1.79 23.21 -25.53
CA VAL A 307 3.17 22.74 -25.70
C VAL A 307 3.22 21.76 -26.87
N PRO A 308 3.73 22.18 -28.04
CA PRO A 308 3.77 21.35 -29.25
C PRO A 308 4.47 19.99 -29.03
N LYS A 309 5.51 19.96 -28.19
CA LYS A 309 6.20 18.72 -27.82
C LYS A 309 5.28 17.71 -27.14
N PHE A 310 4.42 18.14 -26.22
CA PHE A 310 3.50 17.22 -25.52
C PHE A 310 2.45 16.64 -26.45
N ARG A 311 1.92 17.48 -27.35
CA ARG A 311 1.01 17.05 -28.40
C ARG A 311 1.66 16.00 -29.31
N ASN A 312 2.85 16.29 -29.84
CA ASN A 312 3.57 15.37 -30.72
C ASN A 312 3.90 14.04 -30.04
N ASN A 313 4.34 14.07 -28.78
CA ASN A 313 4.63 12.86 -28.01
C ASN A 313 3.39 11.98 -27.82
N LEU A 314 2.23 12.58 -27.55
CA LEU A 314 0.98 11.86 -27.43
C LEU A 314 0.52 11.28 -28.78
N GLU A 315 0.54 12.07 -29.84
CA GLU A 315 0.15 11.62 -31.19
C GLU A 315 1.05 10.47 -31.68
N ASN A 316 2.36 10.55 -31.44
CA ASN A 316 3.31 9.50 -31.76
C ASN A 316 3.07 8.23 -30.93
N ALA A 317 2.80 8.36 -29.63
CA ALA A 317 2.50 7.22 -28.76
C ALA A 317 1.22 6.48 -29.23
N ILE A 318 0.16 7.22 -29.57
CA ILE A 318 -1.09 6.64 -30.10
C ILE A 318 -0.84 5.92 -31.44
N ARG A 319 -0.08 6.53 -32.36
CA ARG A 319 0.25 5.92 -33.65
C ARG A 319 1.07 4.64 -33.47
N ASN A 320 2.08 4.65 -32.61
CA ASN A 320 2.93 3.49 -32.33
C ASN A 320 2.16 2.34 -31.68
N GLN A 321 1.15 2.64 -30.87
CA GLN A 321 0.25 1.63 -30.30
C GLN A 321 -0.59 0.97 -31.39
N GLN A 322 -1.20 1.74 -32.30
CA GLN A 322 -2.02 1.21 -33.40
C GLN A 322 -1.21 0.31 -34.35
N ILE A 323 0.04 0.68 -34.66
CA ILE A 323 0.94 -0.14 -35.49
C ILE A 323 1.27 -1.46 -34.79
N SER A 324 1.50 -1.42 -33.47
CA SER A 324 1.79 -2.62 -32.68
C SER A 324 0.57 -3.55 -32.62
N GLU A 325 -0.63 -3.03 -32.39
CA GLU A 325 -1.87 -3.83 -32.36
C GLU A 325 -2.18 -4.47 -33.72
N ASN A 326 -1.99 -3.74 -34.83
CA ASN A 326 -2.17 -4.27 -36.19
C ASN A 326 -1.14 -5.35 -36.55
N SER A 327 0.11 -5.23 -36.08
CA SER A 327 1.13 -6.26 -36.33
C SER A 327 0.86 -7.56 -35.56
N VAL A 328 0.31 -7.49 -34.35
CA VAL A 328 -0.10 -8.69 -33.58
C VAL A 328 -1.30 -9.37 -34.24
N GLN A 329 -2.27 -8.61 -34.75
CA GLN A 329 -3.41 -9.17 -35.49
C GLN A 329 -3.00 -9.83 -36.82
N ASN A 330 -2.04 -9.25 -37.56
CA ASN A 330 -1.52 -9.83 -38.80
C ASN A 330 -0.68 -11.11 -38.55
N VAL A 331 0.02 -11.22 -37.42
CA VAL A 331 0.73 -12.46 -37.05
C VAL A 331 -0.26 -13.58 -36.68
N SER A 332 -1.37 -13.26 -36.01
CA SER A 332 -2.43 -14.25 -35.74
C SER A 332 -3.16 -14.72 -37.01
N GLN A 333 -3.21 -13.92 -38.08
CA GLN A 333 -3.73 -14.34 -39.38
C GLN A 333 -2.69 -15.15 -40.20
N ASN A 334 -1.40 -14.83 -40.10
CA ASN A 334 -0.34 -15.53 -40.84
C ASN A 334 0.10 -16.88 -40.25
N VAL A 335 -0.35 -17.26 -39.04
CA VAL A 335 -0.15 -18.64 -38.51
C VAL A 335 -1.19 -19.63 -39.10
N SER A 336 -2.15 -19.17 -39.89
CA SER A 336 -3.17 -20.03 -40.51
C SER A 336 -2.92 -20.42 -41.97
N VAL A 337 -1.78 -20.05 -42.57
CA VAL A 337 -1.45 -20.39 -43.96
C VAL A 337 0.02 -20.80 -44.10
N HIS A 338 0.39 -21.94 -43.52
CA HIS A 338 1.42 -22.85 -44.07
C HIS A 338 1.31 -24.21 -43.36
N LYS A 339 0.30 -25.01 -43.73
CA LYS A 339 0.35 -26.47 -43.58
C LYS A 339 1.28 -27.02 -44.67
N GLU A 340 2.59 -26.90 -44.46
CA GLU A 340 3.52 -27.83 -45.10
C GLU A 340 3.34 -29.18 -44.41
N ASN A 341 2.94 -30.21 -45.16
CA ASN A 341 2.86 -31.59 -44.69
C ASN A 341 4.29 -32.18 -44.59
N PRO A 342 4.87 -32.43 -43.40
CA PRO A 342 5.99 -33.35 -43.32
C PRO A 342 5.47 -34.78 -43.49
N THR A 343 5.74 -35.35 -44.66
CA THR A 343 5.41 -36.75 -44.99
C THR A 343 6.36 -37.67 -44.22
N ILE A 344 5.95 -38.11 -43.03
CA ILE A 344 6.52 -39.27 -42.35
C ILE A 344 5.57 -40.44 -42.60
N LYS A 345 5.88 -41.28 -43.60
CA LYS A 345 5.18 -42.54 -43.83
C LYS A 345 5.71 -43.60 -42.86
N LEU A 346 5.05 -43.77 -41.72
CA LEU A 346 5.14 -44.98 -40.91
C LEU A 346 4.25 -46.06 -41.56
N LYS A 347 4.87 -46.99 -42.29
CA LYS A 347 4.21 -48.22 -42.76
C LYS A 347 3.88 -49.08 -41.55
N VAL A 348 2.60 -49.27 -41.28
CA VAL A 348 2.08 -50.24 -40.30
C VAL A 348 1.24 -51.32 -41.03
N ASP A 349 1.77 -51.81 -42.15
CA ASP A 349 1.29 -53.05 -42.78
C ASP A 349 2.17 -54.22 -42.31
N PHE A 350 1.64 -55.02 -41.39
CA PHE A 350 2.28 -56.22 -40.85
C PHE A 350 1.78 -57.52 -41.51
N SER A 351 1.09 -57.43 -42.64
CA SER A 351 0.51 -58.59 -43.34
C SER A 351 1.50 -59.45 -44.15
N ASN A 352 2.81 -59.30 -43.93
CA ASN A 352 3.86 -60.11 -44.57
C ASN A 352 4.59 -61.08 -43.62
N TYR A 353 4.10 -61.27 -42.38
CA TYR A 353 4.76 -62.15 -41.39
C TYR A 353 4.01 -63.43 -41.03
N THR A 354 3.07 -63.88 -41.86
CA THR A 354 2.45 -65.20 -41.74
C THR A 354 2.58 -65.97 -43.04
N GLU A 355 3.79 -66.45 -43.34
CA GLU A 355 4.02 -67.63 -44.19
C GLU A 355 5.52 -68.00 -44.14
N ASN A 356 5.86 -68.91 -43.23
CA ASN A 356 6.83 -70.01 -43.40
C ASN A 356 7.17 -70.60 -42.03
N LEU A 357 6.25 -71.44 -41.55
CA LEU A 357 6.54 -72.55 -40.65
C LEU A 357 6.22 -73.81 -41.43
N ASN A 358 7.28 -74.39 -41.99
CA ASN A 358 7.49 -75.84 -42.09
C ASN A 358 8.96 -76.10 -41.86
#